data_AF-A0A6N7R646-F1
#
_entry.id   AF-A0A6N7R646-F1
#
_cell.length_a   1.000
_cell.length_b   1.000
_cell.length_c   1.000
_cell.angle_alpha   90.00
_cell.angle_beta   90.00
_cell.angle_gamma   90.00
#
_symmetry.space_group_name_H-M   'P 1'
#
loop_
_entity.id
_entity.type
_entity.pdbx_description
1 polymer ?
#
loop_
_entity_poly.entity_id
_entity_poly.type
_entity_poly.pdbx_seq_one_letter_code
_entity_poly.pdbx_strand_id
1 'polypeptide(L)' 'MNIQITGVNMRYKDDAIDSVHVQFKAANEGRSININGYILLTAEQYSGNEAISALEELVRNEVATKIMEEPCL' A
#
# COMPACT_ATOMS: atom_id res chain seq x y z
N MET A 1 0.72 4.20 -13.67
CA MET A 1 1.52 3.69 -12.53
C MET A 1 1.16 2.23 -12.32
N ASN A 2 2.15 1.35 -12.48
CA ASN A 2 2.02 -0.07 -12.20
C ASN A 2 2.37 -0.29 -10.73
N ILE A 3 1.53 -1.00 -9.97
CA ILE A 3 1.76 -1.32 -8.57
C ILE A 3 1.73 -2.83 -8.44
N GLN A 4 2.73 -3.36 -7.75
CA GLN A 4 2.86 -4.77 -7.47
C GLN A 4 2.99 -4.96 -5.96
N ILE A 5 2.05 -5.68 -5.37
CA ILE A 5 2.17 -6.12 -3.98
C ILE A 5 3.22 -7.23 -3.94
N THR A 6 4.22 -7.05 -3.09
CA THR A 6 5.35 -7.99 -2.94
C THR A 6 5.26 -8.81 -1.65
N GLY A 7 4.46 -8.36 -0.69
CA GLY A 7 4.22 -9.09 0.54
C GLY A 7 3.11 -8.46 1.35
N VAL A 8 2.34 -9.30 2.04
CA VAL A 8 1.34 -8.89 3.02
C VAL A 8 1.68 -9.61 4.31
N ASN A 9 2.02 -8.85 5.35
CA ASN A 9 2.35 -9.39 6.66
C ASN A 9 1.29 -8.94 7.65
N MET A 10 0.63 -9.89 8.30
CA MET A 10 -0.42 -9.61 9.28
C MET A 10 0.15 -9.84 10.67
N ARG A 11 -0.07 -8.87 11.56
CA ARG A 11 0.19 -9.00 12.98
C ARG A 11 -1.11 -9.30 13.69
N TYR A 12 -1.10 -10.34 14.49
CA TYR A 12 -2.23 -10.72 15.34
C TYR A 12 -1.93 -10.38 16.80
N LYS A 13 -2.96 -9.94 17.52
CA LYS A 13 -2.92 -9.69 18.96
C LYS A 13 -4.28 -10.11 19.54
N ASP A 14 -4.25 -10.88 20.63
CA ASP A 14 -5.47 -11.37 21.30
C ASP A 14 -6.45 -12.07 20.32
N ASP A 15 -5.92 -12.94 19.45
CA ASP A 15 -6.63 -13.66 18.37
C ASP A 15 -7.35 -12.79 17.33
N ALA A 16 -7.10 -11.48 17.31
CA ALA A 16 -7.58 -10.54 16.31
C ALA A 16 -6.43 -9.98 15.46
N ILE A 17 -6.74 -9.53 14.24
CA ILE A 17 -5.79 -8.74 13.43
C ILE A 17 -5.58 -7.41 14.15
N ASP A 18 -4.32 -7.07 14.40
CA ASP A 18 -3.90 -5.80 15.01
C ASP A 18 -3.45 -4.81 13.93
N SER A 19 -2.60 -5.27 13.01
CA SER A 19 -2.05 -4.45 11.93
C SER A 19 -1.67 -5.29 10.72
N VAL A 20 -1.78 -4.70 9.52
CA VAL A 20 -1.39 -5.34 8.27
C VAL A 20 -0.36 -4.47 7.55
N HIS A 21 0.82 -5.03 7.35
CA HIS A 21 1.91 -4.42 6.59
C HIS A 21 1.87 -4.90 5.15
N VAL A 22 1.52 -4.01 4.24
CA VAL A 22 1.48 -4.31 2.80
C VAL A 22 2.71 -3.69 2.15
N GLN A 23 3.62 -4.54 1.67
CA GLN A 23 4.82 -4.15 0.95
C GLN A 23 4.53 -4.08 -0.54
N PHE A 24 4.94 -2.98 -1.18
CA PHE A 24 4.66 -2.76 -2.59
C PHE A 24 5.86 -2.19 -3.34
N LYS A 25 5.83 -2.42 -4.65
CA LYS A 25 6.69 -1.75 -5.63
C LYS A 25 5.81 -1.02 -6.61
N ALA A 26 6.12 0.24 -6.90
CA ALA A 26 5.44 1.02 -7.91
C ALA A 26 6.44 1.57 -8.92
N ALA A 27 6.09 1.47 -10.20
CA ALA A 27 6.89 2.00 -11.30
C ALA A 27 5.98 2.69 -12.33
N ASN A 28 6.49 3.70 -13.01
CA ASN A 28 5.81 4.33 -14.14
C ASN A 28 6.64 4.15 -15.41
N GLU A 29 6.05 3.58 -16.46
CA GLU A 29 6.77 3.26 -17.71
C GLU A 29 7.32 4.50 -18.43
N GLY A 30 6.75 5.69 -18.18
CA GLY A 30 7.16 6.94 -18.83
C GLY A 30 8.10 7.84 -18.02
N ARG A 31 8.37 7.54 -16.74
CA ARG A 31 9.18 8.40 -15.84
C ARG A 31 9.96 7.53 -14.88
N SER A 32 11.27 7.75 -14.76
CA SER A 32 12.30 6.98 -14.02
C SER A 32 12.07 6.73 -12.51
N ILE A 33 10.86 6.93 -12.02
CA ILE A 33 10.48 6.85 -10.61
C ILE A 33 10.14 5.39 -10.29
N ASN A 34 10.98 4.78 -9.47
CA ASN A 34 10.78 3.47 -8.89
C ASN A 34 10.58 3.65 -7.38
N ILE A 35 9.43 3.26 -6.88
CA ILE A 35 9.05 3.42 -5.48
C ILE A 35 8.98 2.04 -4.87
N ASN A 36 9.71 1.84 -3.79
CA ASN A 36 9.60 0.65 -2.95
C ASN A 36 9.17 1.13 -1.57
N GLY A 37 8.11 0.57 -1.03
CA GLY A 37 7.56 1.03 0.23
C GLY A 37 6.67 0.01 0.90
N TYR A 38 6.14 0.41 2.05
CA TYR A 38 5.09 -0.33 2.72
C TYR A 38 4.03 0.64 3.24
N ILE A 39 2.79 0.16 3.31
CA ILE A 39 1.72 0.83 4.04
C ILE A 39 1.31 -0.03 5.24
N LEU A 40 0.94 0.67 6.31
CA LEU A 40 0.34 0.09 7.50
C LEU A 40 -1.17 0.28 7.39
N LEU A 41 -1.91 -0.82 7.36
CA LEU A 41 -3.36 -0.82 7.43
C LEU A 41 -3.80 -1.27 8.84
N THR A 42 -4.83 -0.62 9.36
CA THR A 42 -5.56 -1.14 10.52
C THR A 42 -6.39 -2.36 10.11
N ALA A 43 -6.84 -3.14 11.09
CA ALA A 43 -7.74 -4.27 10.86
C ALA A 43 -9.02 -3.85 10.12
N GLU A 44 -9.55 -2.66 10.44
CA GLU A 44 -10.75 -2.11 9.81
C GLU A 44 -10.52 -1.74 8.34
N GLN A 45 -9.35 -1.18 8.02
CA GLN A 45 -9.00 -0.83 6.63
C GLN A 45 -8.72 -2.07 5.78
N TYR A 46 -8.19 -3.13 6.40
CA TYR A 46 -7.97 -4.41 5.74
C TYR A 46 -9.28 -5.19 5.54
N SER A 47 -10.20 -5.12 6.51
CA SER A 47 -11.49 -5.79 6.46
C SER A 47 -12.34 -5.26 5.29
N GLY A 48 -12.68 -6.14 4.35
CA GLY A 48 -13.37 -5.80 3.09
C GLY A 48 -12.43 -5.44 1.92
N ASN A 49 -11.11 -5.36 2.16
CA ASN A 49 -10.08 -5.12 1.16
C ASN A 49 -9.04 -6.25 1.14
N GLU A 50 -9.42 -7.47 1.53
CA GLU A 50 -8.49 -8.59 1.68
C GLU A 50 -7.92 -9.09 0.36
N ALA A 51 -8.65 -8.85 -0.74
CA ALA A 51 -8.23 -9.21 -2.09
C ALA A 51 -7.04 -8.36 -2.55
N ILE A 52 -6.10 -8.99 -3.25
CA ILE A 52 -4.89 -8.32 -3.76
C ILE A 52 -5.24 -7.09 -4.62
N SER A 53 -6.27 -7.19 -5.47
CA SER A 53 -6.72 -6.07 -6.30
C SER A 53 -7.22 -4.87 -5.49
N ALA A 54 -7.88 -5.12 -4.35
CA ALA A 54 -8.35 -4.05 -3.45
C ALA A 54 -7.17 -3.40 -2.71
N LEU A 55 -6.20 -4.20 -2.27
CA LEU A 55 -4.96 -3.69 -1.68
C LEU A 55 -4.15 -2.86 -2.68
N GLU A 56 -4.08 -3.28 -3.94
CA GLU A 56 -3.43 -2.51 -5.00
C GLU A 56 -4.09 -1.15 -5.21
N GLU A 57 -5.42 -1.08 -5.14
CA GLU A 57 -6.16 0.19 -5.26
C GLU A 57 -5.92 1.10 -4.05
N LEU A 58 -5.96 0.56 -2.84
CA LEU A 58 -5.62 1.30 -1.61
C LEU A 58 -4.19 1.86 -1.67
N VAL A 59 -3.21 1.01 -2.01
CA VAL A 59 -1.80 1.43 -2.16
C VAL A 59 -1.67 2.47 -3.26
N ARG A 60 -2.38 2.31 -4.39
CA ARG A 60 -2.35 3.28 -5.49
C ARG A 60 -2.82 4.65 -5.06
N ASN A 61 -3.94 4.72 -4.35
CA ASN A 61 -4.51 5.98 -3.89
C ASN A 61 -3.58 6.66 -2.88
N GLU A 62 -3.07 5.91 -1.90
CA GLU A 62 -2.10 6.41 -0.92
C GLU A 62 -0.82 6.95 -1.57
N VAL A 63 -0.25 6.19 -2.51
CA VAL A 63 0.99 6.56 -3.21
C VAL A 63 0.75 7.76 -4.13
N ALA A 64 -0.37 7.80 -4.84
CA ALA A 64 -0.73 8.93 -5.69
C ALA A 64 -0.89 10.23 -4.87
N THR A 65 -1.57 10.16 -3.72
CA THR A 65 -1.71 11.28 -2.79
C THR A 65 -0.34 11.76 -2.32
N LYS A 66 0.52 10.87 -1.82
CA LYS A 66 1.83 11.24 -1.27
C LYS A 66 2.82 11.82 -2.28
N ILE A 67 2.75 11.39 -3.55
CA ILE A 67 3.58 11.95 -4.63
C ILE A 67 3.02 13.28 -5.10
N MET A 68 1.69 13.46 -5.10
CA MET A 68 1.05 14.74 -5.44
C MET A 68 1.19 15.78 -4.32
N GLU A 69 1.33 15.32 -3.07
CA GLU A 69 1.57 16.15 -1.89
C GLU A 69 3.07 16.46 -1.65
N GLU A 70 3.96 16.36 -2.65
CA GLU A 70 5.24 17.06 -2.53
C GLU A 70 4.94 18.58 -2.48
N PRO A 71 5.12 19.29 -1.34
CA PRO A 71 5.08 20.73 -1.38
C PRO A 71 6.23 21.17 -2.28
N CYS A 72 5.92 21.98 -3.28
CA CYS A 72 6.92 22.86 -3.88
C CYS A 72 7.69 23.54 -2.74
N LEU A 73 8.97 23.19 -2.57
CA LEU A 73 9.95 23.94 -1.78
C LEU A 73 10.90 24.63 -2.75
#